data_AF-A0AAV0LH58-F1
#
_entry.id   AF-A0AAV0LH58-F1
#
_cell.length_a   1.000
_cell.length_b   1.000
_cell.length_c   1.000
_cell.angle_alpha   90.00
_cell.angle_beta   90.00
_cell.angle_gamma   90.00
#
_symmetry.space_group_name_H-M   'P 1'
#
loop_
_entity.id
_entity.type
_entity.pdbx_description
1 polymer ?
#
loop_
_entity_poly.entity_id
_entity_poly.type
_entity_poly.pdbx_seq_one_letter_code
_entity_poly.pdbx_strand_id
1 'polypeptide(L)'
;MNGPDCTGKSDSKEYDDNVGYLLNTFVSGTKQSRSRNQDGDRTFLHSWPNRNPGSPTGGATCYVDLGKNDCWACLFTAKNKMYSGCHNPVSGNITLQDCSIWFNRIP
;
A
#
# COMPACT_ATOMS: atom_id res chain seq x y z
N MET A 1 -8.76 10.76 -14.07
CA MET A 1 -8.03 9.72 -13.32
C MET A 1 -7.57 10.33 -12.01
N ASN A 2 -8.00 9.81 -10.86
CA ASN A 2 -7.59 10.34 -9.56
C ASN A 2 -6.12 9.97 -9.31
N GLY A 3 -5.31 10.96 -8.93
CA GLY A 3 -3.92 10.79 -8.55
C GLY A 3 -3.78 10.26 -7.13
N PRO A 4 -2.56 9.93 -6.69
CA PRO A 4 -2.30 9.67 -5.28
C PRO A 4 -2.56 10.93 -4.43
N ASP A 5 -3.15 10.75 -3.25
CA ASP A 5 -3.27 11.78 -2.23
C ASP A 5 -2.22 11.50 -1.14
N CYS A 6 -1.39 12.50 -0.84
CA CYS A 6 -0.19 12.34 -0.05
C CYS A 6 0.02 13.53 0.86
N THR A 7 0.32 13.27 2.12
CA THR A 7 0.46 14.30 3.15
C THR A 7 1.80 14.19 3.86
N GLY A 8 2.34 15.36 4.19
CA GLY A 8 3.62 15.51 4.87
C GLY A 8 4.81 15.18 3.99
N LYS A 9 6.01 15.47 4.50
CA LYS A 9 7.27 15.00 3.96
C LYS A 9 8.07 14.35 5.07
N SER A 10 8.54 13.14 4.80
CA SER A 10 9.44 12.45 5.69
C SER A 10 10.81 13.12 5.67
N ASP A 11 11.39 13.23 6.85
CA ASP A 11 12.75 13.67 7.13
C ASP A 11 13.71 12.48 7.37
N SER A 12 13.18 11.25 7.31
CA SER A 12 13.92 10.03 7.64
C SER A 12 14.04 9.12 6.43
N LYS A 13 15.29 8.88 6.02
CA LYS A 13 15.59 7.89 4.98
C LYS A 13 15.14 6.49 5.39
N GLU A 14 15.26 6.13 6.67
CA GLU A 14 14.80 4.84 7.18
C GLU A 14 13.28 4.69 7.01
N TYR A 15 12.52 5.76 7.28
CA TYR A 15 11.09 5.75 7.04
C TYR A 15 10.76 5.55 5.56
N ASP A 16 11.45 6.26 4.67
CA ASP A 16 11.24 6.19 3.23
C ASP A 16 11.55 4.78 2.69
N ASP A 17 12.65 4.17 3.15
CA ASP A 17 13.02 2.79 2.83
C ASP A 17 11.94 1.80 3.34
N ASN A 18 11.42 2.01 4.56
CA ASN A 18 10.37 1.19 5.17
C ASN A 18 9.01 1.32 4.45
N VAL A 19 8.67 2.52 3.94
CA VAL A 19 7.48 2.73 3.09
C VAL A 19 7.66 1.95 1.80
N GLY A 20 8.85 2.00 1.19
CA GLY A 20 9.10 1.24 -0.03
C GLY A 20 9.01 -0.27 0.17
N TYR A 21 9.51 -0.77 1.30
CA TYR A 21 9.35 -2.17 1.68
C TYR A 21 7.89 -2.54 1.93
N LEU A 22 7.13 -1.69 2.63
CA LEU A 22 5.70 -1.89 2.89
C LEU A 22 4.90 -2.02 1.58
N LEU A 23 5.10 -1.09 0.65
CA LEU A 23 4.43 -1.11 -0.65
C LEU A 23 4.80 -2.34 -1.50
N ASN A 24 6.07 -2.75 -1.47
CA ASN A 24 6.50 -3.98 -2.15
C ASN A 24 5.92 -5.24 -1.49
N THR A 25 5.74 -5.24 -0.17
CA THR A 25 5.09 -6.33 0.58
C THR A 25 3.63 -6.52 0.15
N PHE A 26 2.90 -5.45 -0.11
CA PHE A 26 1.53 -5.56 -0.65
C PHE A 26 1.52 -6.22 -2.02
N VAL A 27 2.40 -5.80 -2.92
CA VAL A 27 2.50 -6.36 -4.27
C VAL A 27 2.92 -7.83 -4.23
N SER A 28 3.92 -8.20 -3.44
CA SER A 28 4.39 -9.60 -3.35
C SER A 28 3.39 -10.50 -2.62
N GLY A 29 2.69 -9.95 -1.61
CA GLY A 29 1.65 -10.63 -0.83
C GLY A 29 0.46 -11.09 -1.67
N THR A 30 0.13 -10.38 -2.76
CA THR A 30 -0.97 -10.76 -3.67
C THR A 30 -0.89 -12.19 -4.21
N LYS A 31 0.33 -12.68 -4.44
CA LYS A 31 0.56 -14.05 -4.94
C LYS A 31 0.27 -15.10 -3.86
N GLN A 32 0.48 -14.74 -2.60
CA GLN A 32 0.39 -15.62 -1.44
C GLN A 32 -0.96 -15.57 -0.72
N SER A 33 -1.72 -14.48 -0.82
CA SER A 33 -3.01 -14.38 -0.12
C SER A 33 -4.02 -15.39 -0.65
N ARG A 34 -4.48 -16.22 0.29
CA ARG A 34 -5.54 -17.22 0.12
C ARG A 34 -6.87 -16.75 0.73
N SER A 35 -6.87 -15.64 1.47
CA SER A 35 -8.02 -15.19 2.25
C SER A 35 -8.78 -14.09 1.52
N ARG A 36 -10.10 -14.23 1.44
CA ARG A 36 -11.05 -13.19 0.99
C ARG A 36 -11.90 -12.77 2.20
N ASN A 37 -12.29 -11.50 2.26
CA ASN A 37 -13.33 -11.07 3.22
C ASN A 37 -14.72 -11.55 2.74
N GLN A 38 -15.76 -11.27 3.53
CA GLN A 38 -17.14 -11.65 3.21
C GLN A 38 -17.66 -11.01 1.91
N ASP A 39 -17.05 -9.90 1.48
CA ASP A 39 -17.36 -9.18 0.24
C ASP A 39 -16.58 -9.73 -0.98
N GLY A 40 -15.69 -10.71 -0.78
CA GLY A 40 -14.85 -11.27 -1.84
C GLY A 40 -13.57 -10.48 -2.14
N ASP A 41 -13.32 -9.38 -1.41
CA ASP A 41 -12.11 -8.58 -1.50
C ASP A 41 -10.90 -9.31 -0.94
N ARG A 42 -9.72 -8.97 -1.46
CA ARG A 42 -8.43 -9.38 -0.88
C ARG A 42 -7.80 -8.20 -0.18
N THR A 43 -7.85 -8.22 1.15
CA THR A 43 -7.22 -7.19 1.98
C THR A 43 -5.90 -7.69 2.54
N PHE A 44 -4.86 -6.86 2.41
CA PHE A 44 -3.53 -7.06 2.93
C PHE A 44 -3.28 -5.97 3.95
N LEU A 45 -3.23 -6.33 5.23
CA LEU A 45 -2.80 -5.41 6.28
C LEU A 45 -1.36 -5.75 6.63
N HIS A 46 -0.50 -4.75 6.63
CA HIS A 46 0.88 -4.92 7.09
C HIS A 46 1.23 -3.77 8.01
N SER A 47 1.50 -4.13 9.26
CA SER A 47 2.14 -3.26 10.23
C SER A 47 3.55 -3.78 10.41
N TRP A 48 4.54 -2.91 10.33
CA TRP A 48 5.92 -3.29 10.62
C TRP A 48 6.01 -3.89 12.04
N PRO A 49 6.51 -5.14 12.18
CA PRO A 49 6.41 -5.91 13.42
C PRO A 49 7.32 -5.40 14.55
N ASN A 50 8.34 -4.62 14.21
CA ASN A 50 9.21 -3.97 15.17
C ASN A 50 8.80 -2.51 15.29
N ARG A 51 8.07 -2.20 16.36
CA ARG A 51 7.56 -0.88 16.74
C ARG A 51 8.70 0.12 17.01
N ASN A 52 9.55 0.40 16.04
CA ASN A 52 10.28 1.66 16.04
C ASN A 52 9.22 2.76 15.95
N PRO A 53 9.16 3.69 16.92
CA PRO A 53 8.32 4.88 16.81
C PRO A 53 8.59 5.54 15.46
N GLY A 54 7.52 5.81 14.71
CA GLY A 54 7.65 6.35 13.37
C GLY A 54 7.75 5.33 12.23
N SER A 55 7.67 4.02 12.44
CA SER A 55 7.56 3.06 11.32
C SER A 55 6.22 3.21 10.55
N PRO A 56 6.20 2.95 9.23
CA PRO A 56 4.96 3.01 8.46
C PRO A 56 4.07 1.79 8.75
N THR A 57 2.78 2.04 8.90
CA THR A 57 1.74 1.01 8.82
C THR A 57 0.90 1.25 7.58
N GLY A 58 0.25 0.23 7.06
CA GLY A 58 -0.66 0.43 5.95
C GLY A 58 -1.47 -0.79 5.58
N GLY A 59 -2.26 -0.61 4.52
CA GLY A 59 -3.02 -1.67 3.92
C GLY A 59 -3.14 -1.52 2.41
N ALA A 60 -3.45 -2.63 1.77
CA ALA A 60 -3.84 -2.69 0.37
C ALA A 60 -5.09 -3.55 0.25
N THR A 61 -6.02 -3.16 -0.62
CA THR A 61 -7.25 -3.91 -0.88
C THR A 61 -7.43 -4.04 -2.38
N CYS A 62 -7.73 -5.25 -2.86
CA CYS A 62 -8.26 -5.48 -4.20
C CYS A 62 -9.75 -5.76 -4.08
N TYR A 63 -10.55 -4.99 -4.80
CA TYR A 63 -12.01 -5.09 -4.75
C TYR A 63 -12.50 -6.31 -5.55
N VAL A 64 -13.55 -6.97 -5.05
CA VAL A 64 -14.39 -8.02 -5.65
C VAL A 64 -13.80 -8.80 -6.84
N ASP A 65 -13.57 -10.09 -6.60
CA ASP A 65 -13.37 -11.15 -7.61
C ASP A 65 -12.23 -11.00 -8.62
N LEU A 66 -11.34 -10.02 -8.44
CA LEU A 66 -10.10 -9.94 -9.22
C LEU A 66 -9.26 -11.21 -9.04
N GLY A 67 -8.85 -11.79 -10.18
CA GLY A 67 -7.84 -12.83 -10.21
C GLY A 67 -6.57 -12.35 -9.52
N LYS A 68 -5.75 -13.29 -9.02
CA LYS A 68 -4.48 -12.94 -8.36
C LYS A 68 -3.60 -12.03 -9.23
N ASN A 69 -3.62 -12.25 -10.55
CA ASN A 69 -2.84 -11.47 -11.50
C ASN A 69 -3.38 -10.04 -11.68
N ASP A 70 -4.70 -9.87 -11.73
CA ASP A 70 -5.31 -8.56 -11.91
C ASP A 70 -5.17 -7.72 -10.64
N CYS A 71 -5.34 -8.35 -9.48
CA CYS A 71 -5.04 -7.72 -8.19
C CYS A 71 -3.56 -7.30 -8.08
N TRP A 72 -2.63 -8.17 -8.51
CA TRP A 72 -1.21 -7.84 -8.57
C TRP A 72 -0.94 -6.65 -9.51
N ALA A 73 -1.53 -6.65 -10.71
CA ALA A 73 -1.35 -5.59 -11.70
C ALA A 73 -1.92 -4.25 -11.21
N CYS A 74 -3.08 -4.26 -10.55
CA CYS A 74 -3.68 -3.07 -9.97
C CYS A 74 -2.80 -2.51 -8.86
N LEU A 75 -2.39 -3.33 -7.89
CA LEU A 75 -1.53 -2.87 -6.78
C LEU A 75 -0.15 -2.44 -7.25
N PHE A 76 0.41 -3.09 -8.28
CA PHE A 76 1.64 -2.65 -8.92
C PHE A 76 1.49 -1.26 -9.56
N THR A 77 0.38 -1.02 -10.25
CA THR A 77 0.07 0.28 -10.86
C THR A 77 -0.14 1.35 -9.79
N ALA A 78 -0.89 1.03 -8.73
CA ALA A 78 -1.13 1.92 -7.59
C ALA A 78 0.20 2.31 -6.92
N LYS A 79 1.08 1.34 -6.66
CA LYS A 79 2.44 1.57 -6.14
C LYS A 79 3.25 2.52 -7.02
N ASN A 80 3.29 2.28 -8.32
CA ASN A 80 4.09 3.12 -9.22
C ASN A 80 3.54 4.54 -9.30
N LYS A 81 2.21 4.71 -9.32
CA LYS A 81 1.58 6.03 -9.23
C LYS A 81 1.95 6.74 -7.93
N MET A 82 1.93 6.01 -6.82
CA MET A 82 2.29 6.52 -5.51
C MET A 82 3.74 7.02 -5.48
N TYR A 83 4.71 6.27 -6.03
CA TYR A 83 6.10 6.74 -6.17
C TYR A 83 6.26 7.94 -7.10
N SER A 84 5.55 7.95 -8.23
CA SER A 84 5.68 9.03 -9.22
C SER A 84 5.00 10.32 -8.80
N GLY A 85 3.95 10.23 -7.98
CA GLY A 85 3.15 11.37 -7.56
C GLY A 85 3.53 11.90 -6.18
N CYS A 86 4.19 11.08 -5.35
CA CYS A 86 4.52 11.44 -3.97
C CYS A 86 6.00 11.33 -3.71
N HIS A 87 6.62 12.46 -3.40
CA HIS A 87 8.03 12.54 -3.04
C HIS A 87 8.19 12.43 -1.52
N ASN A 88 8.46 11.20 -1.05
CA ASN A 88 8.72 10.84 0.35
C ASN A 88 7.64 11.31 1.34
N PRO A 89 6.36 10.94 1.15
CA PRO A 89 5.29 11.40 2.02
C PRO A 89 5.27 10.65 3.36
N VAL A 90 4.70 11.28 4.40
CA VAL A 90 4.49 10.66 5.73
C VAL A 90 3.20 9.82 5.77
N SER A 91 2.26 10.11 4.87
CA SER A 91 1.11 9.28 4.60
C SER A 91 0.71 9.40 3.15
N GLY A 92 0.10 8.34 2.63
CA GLY A 92 -0.40 8.33 1.26
C GLY A 92 -1.54 7.36 1.09
N ASN A 93 -2.49 7.73 0.23
CA ASN A 93 -3.58 6.88 -0.20
C ASN A 93 -3.80 7.03 -1.71
N ILE A 94 -4.12 5.91 -2.35
CA ILE A 94 -4.57 5.91 -3.74
C ILE A 94 -5.66 4.88 -3.89
N THR A 95 -6.72 5.28 -4.56
CA THR A 95 -7.82 4.40 -4.97
C THR A 95 -7.88 4.40 -6.48
N LEU A 96 -7.64 3.22 -7.06
CA LEU A 96 -7.92 2.92 -8.45
C LEU A 96 -9.28 2.25 -8.54
N GLN A 97 -9.73 1.99 -9.77
CA GLN A 97 -11.01 1.32 -10.02
C GLN A 97 -11.15 -0.01 -9.25
N ASP A 98 -10.04 -0.77 -9.20
CA ASP A 98 -10.05 -2.18 -8.81
C ASP A 98 -9.25 -2.45 -7.52
N CYS A 99 -8.55 -1.44 -6.99
CA CYS A 99 -7.76 -1.61 -5.77
C CYS A 99 -7.48 -0.28 -5.08
N SER A 100 -7.10 -0.35 -3.81
CA SER A 100 -6.57 0.77 -3.05
C SER A 100 -5.31 0.39 -2.28
N ILE A 101 -4.47 1.40 -2.03
CA ILE A 101 -3.32 1.34 -1.12
C ILE A 101 -3.42 2.54 -0.19
N TRP A 102 -3.14 2.33 1.09
CA TRP A 102 -2.95 3.40 2.06
C TRP A 102 -1.80 3.08 3.02
N PHE A 103 -1.12 4.12 3.51
CA PHE A 103 -0.16 4.02 4.60
C PHE A 103 -0.06 5.32 5.38
N ASN A 104 0.42 5.23 6.61
CA ASN A 104 0.69 6.35 7.48
C ASN A 104 1.82 6.04 8.46
N ARG A 105 2.55 7.08 8.87
CA ARG A 105 3.44 7.03 10.04
C ARG A 105 2.58 6.96 11.30
N ILE A 106 2.78 5.93 12.12
CA ILE A 106 2.25 5.93 13.48
C ILE A 106 3.25 6.70 14.35
N PRO A 107 2.80 7.71 15.13
CA PRO A 107 3.67 8.43 16.06
C PRO A 107 4.26 7.52 17.16
#